data_AF-A0A928DAH2-F1
#
_entry.id   AF-A0A928DAH2-F1
#
_cell.length_a   1.000
_cell.length_b   1.000
_cell.length_c   1.000
_cell.angle_alpha   90.00
_cell.angle_beta   90.00
_cell.angle_gamma   90.00
#
_symmetry.space_group_name_H-M   'P 1'
#
loop_
_entity.id
_entity.type
_entity.pdbx_description
1 polymer ?
#
loop_
_entity_poly.entity_id
_entity_poly.type
_entity_poly.pdbx_seq_one_letter_code
_entity_poly.pdbx_strand_id
1 'polypeptide(L)'
;KWLRPVYSYPSLDYVGEWQADFIPYNRECSYGRIFTAFAEMPESFPYRYIMLTMDRQNFPGMPRPNWTYGGMYLYGANPQPTDKKSTAPCKRISFEPMQSLMRFGDTTLGGENHPFAKDPTVIRHNGRYLMYYSVRYDAKNFPGKLFAGRNVGWWGAVAESTDLVNWKSFGSINLKGSPDFSSACAAPCVKKIDGKIHMFHQAKAAGNNEKEAIWHATSEDGITFVCNGKKPVFMPDNKWSIKRAIDAEVYKVKDKLMLLYASRDPKGKRQMLGMACSPYGLSYDSRCWTDISVNEPLLQPELPWEMNCIEAGSVIERNGIWYMFYAGAYNHERQQIGVAWSADGMNFKRLSEEPVFPHGKEGEWNAWESGHPGVFEDDDGQVYLFYQGKATLKGDYQLSCVKVRFDD
;
A
#
# COMPACT_ATOMS: atom_id res chain seq x y z
N LYS A 1 -33.31 -20.72 -31.04
CA LYS A 1 -32.38 -19.67 -30.57
C LYS A 1 -31.12 -20.40 -30.13
N TRP A 2 -29.98 -20.21 -30.78
CA TRP A 2 -28.74 -20.89 -30.38
C TRP A 2 -28.25 -20.28 -29.06
N LEU A 3 -28.07 -21.11 -28.03
CA LEU A 3 -27.49 -20.70 -26.75
C LEU A 3 -25.97 -20.60 -26.92
N ARG A 4 -25.34 -19.60 -26.28
CA ARG A 4 -23.89 -19.37 -26.35
C ARG A 4 -23.29 -19.51 -24.95
N PRO A 5 -23.18 -20.73 -24.41
CA PRO A 5 -22.70 -20.93 -23.06
C PRO A 5 -21.21 -20.56 -22.95
N VAL A 6 -20.86 -19.85 -21.89
CA VAL A 6 -19.49 -19.50 -21.52
C VAL A 6 -19.11 -20.34 -20.31
N TYR A 7 -17.93 -20.95 -20.35
CA TYR A 7 -17.37 -21.72 -19.26
C TYR A 7 -16.04 -21.13 -18.82
N SER A 8 -15.70 -21.28 -17.53
CA SER A 8 -14.40 -20.88 -16.99
C SER A 8 -13.29 -21.83 -17.45
N TYR A 9 -12.03 -21.41 -17.32
CA TYR A 9 -10.86 -22.28 -17.46
C TYR A 9 -9.94 -22.07 -16.26
N PRO A 10 -9.35 -23.12 -15.66
CA PRO A 10 -9.40 -24.52 -16.10
C PRO A 10 -10.62 -25.31 -15.58
N SER A 11 -11.43 -24.76 -14.68
CA SER A 11 -12.46 -25.53 -13.96
C SER A 11 -13.68 -25.92 -14.80
N LEU A 12 -13.90 -25.27 -15.96
CA LEU A 12 -15.05 -25.52 -16.84
C LEU A 12 -16.41 -25.32 -16.17
N ASP A 13 -16.49 -24.42 -15.20
CA ASP A 13 -17.75 -24.03 -14.55
C ASP A 13 -18.58 -23.17 -15.50
N TYR A 14 -19.90 -23.36 -15.52
CA TYR A 14 -20.79 -22.52 -16.31
C TYR A 14 -20.83 -21.08 -15.77
N VAL A 15 -20.46 -20.11 -16.62
CA VAL A 15 -20.37 -18.69 -16.26
C VAL A 15 -21.61 -17.90 -16.71
N GLY A 16 -22.33 -18.40 -17.72
CA GLY A 16 -23.51 -17.75 -18.27
C GLY A 16 -23.59 -17.85 -19.78
N GLU A 17 -24.40 -16.99 -20.40
CA GLU A 17 -24.50 -16.88 -21.84
C GLU A 17 -23.75 -15.65 -22.35
N TRP A 18 -23.00 -15.82 -23.43
CA TRP A 18 -22.33 -14.72 -24.10
C TRP A 18 -23.37 -13.77 -24.71
N GLN A 19 -23.43 -12.57 -24.12
CA GLN A 19 -24.15 -11.44 -24.65
C GLN A 19 -23.21 -10.59 -25.47
N ALA A 20 -23.51 -10.45 -26.76
CA ALA A 20 -22.81 -9.52 -27.61
C ALA A 20 -23.76 -8.96 -28.65
N ASP A 21 -23.70 -7.64 -28.77
CA ASP A 21 -24.43 -6.85 -29.74
C ASP A 21 -23.52 -6.64 -30.96
N PHE A 22 -23.96 -7.13 -32.11
CA PHE A 22 -23.14 -7.13 -33.32
C PHE A 22 -23.83 -6.34 -34.41
N ILE A 23 -23.10 -5.37 -34.98
CA ILE A 23 -23.52 -4.61 -36.16
C ILE A 23 -23.72 -5.57 -37.36
N PRO A 24 -24.64 -5.24 -38.28
CA PRO A 24 -25.73 -6.11 -38.67
C PRO A 24 -25.29 -7.21 -39.65
N TYR A 25 -25.51 -8.47 -39.27
CA TYR A 25 -25.56 -9.55 -40.26
C TYR A 25 -26.88 -9.44 -41.02
N ASN A 26 -26.80 -9.43 -42.35
CA ASN A 26 -27.96 -9.43 -43.25
C ASN A 26 -29.02 -10.43 -42.75
N ARG A 27 -30.28 -9.97 -42.60
CA ARG A 27 -31.44 -10.80 -42.18
C ARG A 27 -31.65 -12.04 -43.07
N GLU A 28 -31.06 -12.08 -44.26
CA GLU A 28 -31.12 -13.19 -45.21
C GLU A 28 -30.16 -14.34 -44.90
N CYS A 29 -29.17 -14.14 -44.01
CA CYS A 29 -28.23 -15.19 -43.62
C CYS A 29 -28.75 -15.95 -42.39
N SER A 30 -29.55 -17.01 -42.61
CA SER A 30 -30.14 -17.84 -41.56
C SER A 30 -29.12 -18.73 -40.81
N TYR A 31 -27.91 -18.91 -41.35
CA TYR A 31 -26.84 -19.70 -40.77
C TYR A 31 -25.91 -18.82 -39.93
N GLY A 32 -26.41 -18.38 -38.78
CA GLY A 32 -25.64 -17.62 -37.80
C GLY A 32 -24.37 -18.36 -37.35
N ARG A 33 -23.22 -17.79 -37.74
CA ARG A 33 -21.83 -17.95 -37.27
C ARG A 33 -21.18 -19.34 -37.18
N ILE A 34 -19.88 -19.30 -37.48
CA ILE A 34 -18.91 -20.37 -37.31
C ILE A 34 -17.69 -19.83 -36.55
N PHE A 35 -17.31 -20.55 -35.49
CA PHE A 35 -16.11 -20.46 -34.65
C PHE A 35 -15.64 -19.07 -34.17
N THR A 36 -15.43 -18.96 -32.86
CA THR A 36 -14.83 -17.78 -32.24
C THR A 36 -13.48 -18.18 -31.66
N ALA A 37 -12.41 -17.51 -32.11
CA ALA A 37 -11.09 -17.64 -31.51
C ALA A 37 -10.82 -16.41 -30.65
N PHE A 38 -10.37 -16.63 -29.42
CA PHE A 38 -9.95 -15.59 -28.49
C PHE A 38 -8.45 -15.69 -28.27
N ALA A 39 -7.78 -14.55 -28.23
CA ALA A 39 -6.39 -14.47 -27.82
C ALA A 39 -6.19 -13.28 -26.88
N GLU A 40 -5.39 -13.51 -25.85
CA GLU A 40 -4.83 -12.46 -25.02
C GLU A 40 -3.56 -11.93 -25.70
N MET A 41 -3.45 -10.61 -25.77
CA MET A 41 -2.38 -9.93 -26.49
C MET A 41 -1.33 -9.34 -25.52
N PRO A 42 -0.07 -9.20 -25.95
CA PRO A 42 0.95 -8.50 -25.18
C PRO A 42 0.53 -7.08 -24.79
N GLU A 43 1.07 -6.55 -23.68
CA GLU A 43 0.71 -5.22 -23.17
C GLU A 43 1.00 -4.07 -24.15
N SER A 44 1.92 -4.28 -25.09
CA SER A 44 2.24 -3.31 -26.14
C SER A 44 1.19 -3.24 -27.26
N PHE A 45 0.21 -4.15 -27.28
CA PHE A 45 -0.83 -4.18 -28.29
C PHE A 45 -2.01 -3.25 -27.92
N PRO A 46 -2.65 -2.53 -28.86
CA PRO A 46 -3.72 -1.57 -28.54
C PRO A 46 -4.95 -2.14 -27.83
N TYR A 47 -5.13 -3.47 -27.88
CA TYR A 47 -6.23 -4.20 -27.24
C TYR A 47 -5.68 -5.37 -26.44
N ARG A 48 -6.09 -5.54 -25.18
CA ARG A 48 -5.67 -6.65 -24.31
C ARG A 48 -6.19 -8.00 -24.79
N TYR A 49 -7.41 -8.03 -25.32
CA TYR A 49 -8.01 -9.23 -25.88
C TYR A 49 -8.45 -8.98 -27.31
N ILE A 50 -8.23 -9.95 -28.17
CA ILE A 50 -8.78 -9.98 -29.52
C ILE A 50 -9.72 -11.16 -29.67
N MET A 51 -10.77 -10.94 -30.46
CA MET A 51 -11.69 -11.97 -30.88
C MET A 51 -11.77 -11.97 -32.41
N LEU A 52 -11.51 -13.12 -33.00
CA LEU A 52 -11.68 -13.36 -34.42
C LEU A 52 -12.95 -14.21 -34.65
N THR A 53 -13.82 -13.74 -35.52
CA THR A 53 -15.02 -14.48 -35.95
C THR A 53 -15.25 -14.26 -37.44
N MET A 54 -16.01 -15.16 -38.06
CA MET A 54 -16.38 -15.08 -39.47
C MET A 54 -17.87 -15.32 -39.68
N ASP A 55 -18.40 -14.78 -40.78
CA ASP A 55 -19.74 -15.12 -41.27
C ASP A 55 -19.70 -16.23 -42.32
N ARG A 56 -20.88 -16.71 -42.73
CA ARG A 56 -21.05 -17.67 -43.83
C ARG A 56 -21.55 -17.03 -45.12
N GLN A 57 -21.27 -15.75 -45.32
CA GLN A 57 -21.69 -15.06 -46.52
C GLN A 57 -20.90 -15.59 -47.72
N ASN A 58 -21.62 -15.92 -48.80
CA ASN A 58 -20.97 -16.32 -50.03
C ASN A 58 -20.40 -15.08 -50.74
N PHE A 59 -19.18 -15.19 -51.26
CA PHE A 59 -18.67 -14.23 -52.24
C PHE A 59 -19.65 -14.14 -53.43
N PRO A 60 -19.87 -12.95 -54.01
CA PRO A 60 -20.73 -12.80 -55.18
C PRO A 60 -20.35 -13.78 -56.30
N GLY A 61 -21.33 -14.53 -56.82
CA GLY A 61 -21.13 -15.51 -57.89
C GLY A 61 -20.76 -16.92 -57.43
N MET A 62 -20.71 -17.22 -56.13
CA MET A 62 -20.43 -18.57 -55.63
C MET A 62 -21.49 -19.60 -56.09
N PRO A 63 -21.13 -20.63 -56.88
CA PRO A 63 -22.08 -21.60 -57.40
C PRO A 63 -22.52 -22.61 -56.33
N ARG A 64 -23.80 -22.98 -56.32
CA ARG A 64 -24.29 -24.08 -55.47
C ARG A 64 -23.70 -25.42 -55.95
N PRO A 65 -23.35 -26.36 -55.05
CA PRO A 65 -23.56 -26.35 -53.58
C PRO A 65 -22.39 -25.76 -52.78
N ASN A 66 -21.45 -25.04 -53.41
CA ASN A 66 -20.27 -24.51 -52.74
C ASN A 66 -20.61 -23.33 -51.81
N TRP A 67 -19.73 -23.09 -50.84
CA TRP A 67 -19.90 -22.05 -49.84
C TRP A 67 -18.55 -21.39 -49.50
N THR A 68 -18.60 -20.15 -49.00
CA THR A 68 -17.42 -19.44 -48.49
C THR A 68 -17.69 -18.83 -47.12
N TYR A 69 -16.62 -18.37 -46.49
CA TYR A 69 -16.65 -17.40 -45.40
C TYR A 69 -16.40 -16.02 -46.02
N GLY A 70 -17.40 -15.14 -46.00
CA GLY A 70 -17.38 -13.90 -46.78
C GLY A 70 -16.80 -12.73 -46.01
N GLY A 71 -17.12 -12.63 -44.73
CA GLY A 71 -16.62 -11.62 -43.80
C GLY A 71 -15.77 -12.24 -42.70
N MET A 72 -14.57 -11.68 -42.52
CA MET A 72 -13.74 -11.91 -41.33
C MET A 72 -13.80 -10.65 -40.45
N TYR A 73 -14.11 -10.84 -39.17
CA TYR A 73 -14.34 -9.76 -38.23
C TYR A 73 -13.36 -9.88 -37.06
N LEU A 74 -12.65 -8.79 -36.79
CA LEU A 74 -11.75 -8.66 -35.66
C LEU A 74 -12.37 -7.68 -34.67
N TYR A 75 -12.54 -8.13 -33.43
CA TYR A 75 -12.98 -7.29 -32.31
C TYR A 75 -11.82 -7.16 -31.31
N GLY A 76 -11.48 -5.93 -30.95
CA GLY A 76 -10.54 -5.64 -29.88
C GLY A 76 -11.27 -5.23 -28.61
N ALA A 77 -10.84 -5.75 -27.46
CA ALA A 77 -11.39 -5.39 -26.17
C ALA A 77 -10.26 -5.04 -25.18
N ASN A 78 -10.42 -3.88 -24.55
CA ASN A 78 -9.76 -3.51 -23.31
C ASN A 78 -10.84 -3.50 -22.23
N PRO A 79 -11.29 -4.67 -21.75
CA PRO A 79 -12.19 -4.68 -20.63
C PRO A 79 -11.48 -3.91 -19.52
N GLN A 80 -12.08 -2.81 -19.10
CA GLN A 80 -11.88 -2.33 -17.74
C GLN A 80 -12.10 -3.54 -16.84
N PRO A 81 -11.36 -3.73 -15.73
CA PRO A 81 -11.61 -4.82 -14.81
C PRO A 81 -13.10 -4.86 -14.48
N THR A 82 -13.85 -5.68 -15.21
CA THR A 82 -15.28 -5.84 -15.05
C THR A 82 -15.36 -6.81 -13.94
N ASP A 83 -15.52 -6.28 -12.72
CA ASP A 83 -15.86 -6.99 -11.49
C ASP A 83 -15.74 -8.50 -11.67
N LYS A 84 -14.49 -9.02 -11.76
CA LYS A 84 -14.22 -10.37 -11.30
C LYS A 84 -14.82 -10.32 -9.93
N LYS A 85 -16.00 -10.91 -9.71
CA LYS A 85 -16.84 -10.73 -8.52
C LYS A 85 -15.88 -10.36 -7.41
N SER A 86 -15.79 -9.05 -7.13
CA SER A 86 -15.02 -8.58 -6.00
C SER A 86 -15.56 -9.49 -4.93
N THR A 87 -14.74 -10.35 -4.34
CA THR A 87 -15.13 -10.89 -3.05
C THR A 87 -15.54 -9.65 -2.29
N ALA A 88 -16.82 -9.60 -1.87
CA ALA A 88 -17.30 -8.41 -1.19
C ALA A 88 -16.29 -8.16 -0.06
N PRO A 89 -15.84 -6.90 0.16
CA PRO A 89 -15.01 -6.65 1.32
C PRO A 89 -15.72 -7.24 2.54
N CYS A 90 -14.95 -7.71 3.52
CA CYS A 90 -15.51 -8.25 4.75
C CYS A 90 -16.57 -7.29 5.29
N LYS A 91 -17.67 -7.82 5.84
CA LYS A 91 -18.77 -6.98 6.34
C LYS A 91 -18.30 -6.04 7.45
N ARG A 92 -17.32 -6.46 8.24
CA ARG A 92 -16.78 -5.69 9.35
C ARG A 92 -15.33 -6.03 9.62
N ILE A 93 -14.56 -5.04 10.04
CA ILE A 93 -13.26 -5.23 10.69
C ILE A 93 -13.46 -4.99 12.18
N SER A 94 -13.01 -5.92 13.02
CA SER A 94 -13.08 -5.80 14.47
C SER A 94 -11.71 -5.99 15.11
N PHE A 95 -11.57 -5.48 16.33
CA PHE A 95 -10.29 -5.43 17.05
C PHE A 95 -10.41 -6.13 18.40
N GLU A 96 -9.56 -7.11 18.61
CA GLU A 96 -9.43 -7.83 19.87
C GLU A 96 -8.22 -7.27 20.63
N PRO A 97 -8.39 -6.86 21.90
CA PRO A 97 -7.26 -6.49 22.73
C PRO A 97 -6.26 -7.64 22.88
N MET A 98 -4.98 -7.31 22.97
CA MET A 98 -3.96 -8.27 23.36
C MET A 98 -4.23 -8.77 24.79
N GLN A 99 -3.84 -10.01 25.10
CA GLN A 99 -4.00 -10.58 26.45
C GLN A 99 -3.33 -9.73 27.53
N SER A 100 -2.18 -9.13 27.18
CA SER A 100 -1.47 -8.15 27.99
C SER A 100 -1.34 -6.86 27.19
N LEU A 101 -1.57 -5.72 27.84
CA LEU A 101 -1.45 -4.41 27.20
C LEU A 101 0.00 -4.15 26.77
N MET A 102 0.24 -4.09 25.46
CA MET A 102 1.49 -3.60 24.90
C MET A 102 1.50 -2.07 25.00
N ARG A 103 2.50 -1.51 25.68
CA ARG A 103 2.72 -0.06 25.72
C ARG A 103 4.21 0.22 25.65
N PHE A 104 4.70 0.44 24.45
CA PHE A 104 6.11 0.69 24.20
C PHE A 104 6.38 2.16 23.92
N GLY A 105 7.34 2.74 24.63
CA GLY A 105 7.98 3.98 24.19
C GLY A 105 9.46 3.87 24.46
N ASP A 106 10.28 4.36 23.53
CA ASP A 106 11.72 4.26 23.67
C ASP A 106 12.22 5.25 24.73
N THR A 107 12.85 4.71 25.78
CA THR A 107 13.38 5.48 26.90
C THR A 107 14.86 5.81 26.76
N THR A 108 15.51 5.38 25.67
CA THR A 108 16.95 5.55 25.47
C THR A 108 17.37 7.01 25.25
N LEU A 109 16.44 7.87 24.83
CA LEU A 109 16.65 9.31 24.67
C LEU A 109 16.13 10.10 25.87
N GLY A 110 14.83 10.00 26.15
CA GLY A 110 14.12 10.79 27.17
C GLY A 110 14.17 10.24 28.59
N GLY A 111 14.75 9.05 28.78
CA GLY A 111 14.66 8.31 30.04
C GLY A 111 13.25 7.78 30.31
N GLU A 112 13.05 7.18 31.48
CA GLU A 112 11.78 6.56 31.87
C GLU A 112 10.61 7.55 32.00
N ASN A 113 10.91 8.84 32.20
CA ASN A 113 9.90 9.88 32.36
C ASN A 113 9.36 10.42 31.02
N HIS A 114 10.09 10.19 29.92
CA HIS A 114 9.71 10.65 28.58
C HIS A 114 9.87 9.54 27.54
N PRO A 115 9.12 8.41 27.68
CA PRO A 115 9.15 7.32 26.74
C PRO A 115 8.56 7.77 25.40
N PHE A 116 9.29 7.63 24.29
CA PHE A 116 8.85 8.17 23.00
C PHE A 116 9.07 7.18 21.84
N ALA A 117 8.02 6.86 21.10
CA ALA A 117 8.11 6.14 19.82
C ALA A 117 6.90 6.44 18.93
N LYS A 118 7.12 6.53 17.61
CA LYS A 118 6.09 6.77 16.59
C LYS A 118 6.28 5.90 15.37
N ASP A 119 5.27 5.84 14.50
CA ASP A 119 5.40 5.33 13.14
C ASP A 119 5.86 3.85 13.07
N PRO A 120 5.13 2.89 13.70
CA PRO A 120 5.56 1.51 13.84
C PRO A 120 5.48 0.71 12.52
N THR A 121 6.50 -0.11 12.26
CA THR A 121 6.42 -1.26 11.34
C THR A 121 7.05 -2.48 11.97
N VAL A 122 6.43 -3.66 11.81
CA VAL A 122 6.89 -4.92 12.41
C VAL A 122 7.16 -5.98 11.36
N ILE A 123 8.24 -6.75 11.56
CA ILE A 123 8.52 -7.98 10.82
C ILE A 123 8.87 -9.10 11.80
N ARG A 124 8.69 -10.35 11.37
CA ARG A 124 9.29 -11.52 12.01
C ARG A 124 10.59 -11.91 11.32
N HIS A 125 11.66 -12.09 12.08
CA HIS A 125 12.97 -12.46 11.55
C HIS A 125 13.76 -13.31 12.55
N ASN A 126 14.24 -14.48 12.10
CA ASN A 126 15.04 -15.42 12.90
C ASN A 126 14.42 -15.76 14.27
N GLY A 127 13.12 -16.04 14.30
CA GLY A 127 12.41 -16.47 15.52
C GLY A 127 12.07 -15.35 16.51
N ARG A 128 12.33 -14.08 16.16
CA ARG A 128 11.94 -12.90 16.95
C ARG A 128 11.17 -11.90 16.10
N TYR A 129 10.47 -10.99 16.75
CA TYR A 129 9.85 -9.83 16.14
C TYR A 129 10.82 -8.65 16.21
N LEU A 130 10.89 -7.88 15.14
CA LEU A 130 11.60 -6.61 15.09
C LEU A 130 10.58 -5.50 14.77
N MET A 131 10.54 -4.48 15.62
CA MET A 131 9.72 -3.29 15.42
C MET A 131 10.63 -2.10 15.12
N TYR A 132 10.34 -1.44 14.01
CA TYR A 132 11.00 -0.23 13.55
C TYR A 132 10.08 0.95 13.80
N TYR A 133 10.64 2.06 14.25
CA TYR A 133 9.87 3.23 14.66
C TYR A 133 10.70 4.51 14.58
N SER A 134 10.03 5.64 14.53
CA SER A 134 10.63 6.96 14.63
C SER A 134 10.85 7.38 16.08
N VAL A 135 12.01 7.96 16.35
CA VAL A 135 12.31 8.76 17.53
C VAL A 135 12.77 10.16 17.11
N ARG A 136 12.63 11.14 18.01
CA ARG A 136 13.14 12.49 17.78
C ARG A 136 14.36 12.74 18.63
N TYR A 137 15.51 12.93 17.99
CA TYR A 137 16.75 13.31 18.65
C TYR A 137 16.87 14.83 18.73
N ASP A 138 17.18 15.34 19.92
CA ASP A 138 17.53 16.74 20.18
C ASP A 138 18.74 16.78 21.10
N ALA A 139 19.88 17.22 20.56
CA ALA A 139 21.16 17.25 21.27
C ALA A 139 21.16 18.16 22.52
N LYS A 140 20.27 19.17 22.58
CA LYS A 140 20.19 20.07 23.75
C LYS A 140 19.43 19.45 24.91
N ASN A 141 18.38 18.71 24.60
CA ASN A 141 17.44 18.18 25.59
C ASN A 141 17.69 16.70 25.92
N PHE A 142 18.37 15.96 25.03
CA PHE A 142 18.63 14.53 25.16
C PHE A 142 20.09 14.19 24.78
N PRO A 143 21.07 14.46 25.67
CA PRO A 143 22.50 14.24 25.39
C PRO A 143 22.92 12.75 25.36
N GLY A 144 21.97 11.82 25.20
CA GLY A 144 22.19 10.38 25.26
C GLY A 144 23.23 9.88 24.25
N LYS A 145 24.04 8.89 24.66
CA LYS A 145 25.18 8.37 23.86
C LYS A 145 24.76 7.61 22.59
N LEU A 146 23.55 7.05 22.54
CA LEU A 146 23.09 6.16 21.47
C LEU A 146 22.89 6.85 20.11
N PHE A 147 22.69 8.18 20.11
CA PHE A 147 22.54 8.99 18.89
C PHE A 147 23.65 10.05 18.76
N ALA A 148 24.74 9.91 19.52
CA ALA A 148 25.87 10.84 19.49
C ALA A 148 26.48 10.94 18.08
N GLY A 149 26.78 12.16 17.64
CA GLY A 149 27.31 12.45 16.30
C GLY A 149 26.25 12.56 15.19
N ARG A 150 24.96 12.35 15.49
CA ARG A 150 23.86 12.58 14.55
C ARG A 150 23.33 14.02 14.60
N ASN A 151 22.74 14.48 13.50
CA ASN A 151 22.03 15.75 13.42
C ASN A 151 20.73 15.74 14.23
N VAL A 152 20.32 16.90 14.76
CA VAL A 152 19.02 17.07 15.43
C VAL A 152 17.89 16.82 14.43
N GLY A 153 16.94 15.95 14.76
CA GLY A 153 15.85 15.58 13.86
C GLY A 153 15.21 14.23 14.16
N TRP A 154 14.43 13.74 13.20
CA TRP A 154 13.79 12.44 13.26
C TRP A 154 14.74 11.33 12.83
N TRP A 155 14.74 10.23 13.59
CA TRP A 155 15.60 9.08 13.35
C TRP A 155 14.83 7.78 13.51
N GLY A 156 15.15 6.81 12.65
CA GLY A 156 14.68 5.44 12.82
C GLY A 156 15.42 4.71 13.94
N ALA A 157 14.69 3.92 14.71
CA ALA A 157 15.18 3.04 15.75
C ALA A 157 14.55 1.63 15.59
N VAL A 158 15.11 0.65 16.29
CA VAL A 158 14.65 -0.74 16.24
C VAL A 158 14.59 -1.35 17.64
N ALA A 159 13.55 -2.14 17.90
CA ALA A 159 13.35 -2.92 19.11
C ALA A 159 13.03 -4.38 18.75
N GLU A 160 13.32 -5.32 19.66
CA GLU A 160 12.96 -6.73 19.51
C GLU A 160 11.97 -7.21 20.57
N SER A 161 11.20 -8.22 20.20
CA SER A 161 10.29 -8.94 21.09
C SER A 161 10.23 -10.42 20.70
N THR A 162 9.77 -11.27 21.62
CA THR A 162 9.45 -12.68 21.36
C THR A 162 7.95 -12.99 21.51
N ASP A 163 7.15 -12.00 21.93
CA ASP A 163 5.74 -12.19 22.30
C ASP A 163 4.82 -11.05 21.83
N LEU A 164 5.33 -10.11 21.02
CA LEU A 164 4.66 -8.89 20.53
C LEU A 164 4.27 -7.88 21.63
N VAL A 165 4.55 -8.15 22.90
CA VAL A 165 4.14 -7.33 24.05
C VAL A 165 5.33 -6.70 24.73
N ASN A 166 6.36 -7.48 25.02
CA ASN A 166 7.56 -7.06 25.72
C ASN A 166 8.66 -6.73 24.71
N TRP A 167 9.00 -5.45 24.61
CA TRP A 167 9.93 -4.93 23.61
C TRP A 167 11.19 -4.36 24.24
N LYS A 168 12.35 -4.71 23.67
CA LYS A 168 13.66 -4.19 24.06
C LYS A 168 14.28 -3.39 22.93
N SER A 169 14.54 -2.10 23.16
CA SER A 169 15.19 -1.24 22.17
C SER A 169 16.67 -1.59 21.97
N PHE A 170 17.11 -1.61 20.71
CA PHE A 170 18.51 -1.62 20.30
C PHE A 170 19.04 -0.20 19.99
N GLY A 171 18.19 0.82 20.05
CA GLY A 171 18.51 2.19 19.67
C GLY A 171 18.41 2.42 18.16
N SER A 172 19.25 3.33 17.65
CA SER A 172 19.16 3.82 16.28
C SER A 172 19.42 2.73 15.23
N ILE A 173 18.69 2.78 14.11
CA ILE A 173 19.01 1.98 12.92
C ILE A 173 20.41 2.35 12.41
N ASN A 174 21.27 1.35 12.23
CA ASN A 174 22.62 1.56 11.71
C ASN A 174 22.59 1.55 10.18
N LEU A 175 22.63 2.75 9.59
CA LEU A 175 22.56 2.93 8.14
C LEU A 175 23.96 3.16 7.57
N LYS A 176 24.40 2.28 6.67
CA LYS A 176 25.70 2.32 6.00
C LYS A 176 25.58 2.76 4.55
N GLY A 177 26.59 3.49 4.07
CA GLY A 177 26.67 3.93 2.67
C GLY A 177 25.65 5.01 2.29
N SER A 178 24.96 5.59 3.27
CA SER A 178 24.00 6.67 3.06
C SER A 178 24.69 7.98 2.68
N PRO A 179 24.01 8.87 1.96
CA PRO A 179 24.34 10.30 1.97
C PRO A 179 24.32 10.86 3.40
N ASP A 180 24.96 12.02 3.58
CA ASP A 180 24.75 12.80 4.79
C ASP A 180 23.29 13.24 4.84
N PHE A 181 22.57 12.80 5.87
CA PHE A 181 21.17 13.17 6.06
C PHE A 181 21.05 14.23 7.17
N SER A 182 20.16 15.20 6.94
CA SER A 182 19.75 16.15 7.98
C SER A 182 18.90 15.46 9.07
N SER A 183 18.11 14.47 8.66
CA SER A 183 17.35 13.51 9.46
C SER A 183 17.07 12.28 8.57
N ALA A 184 17.07 11.07 9.13
CA ALA A 184 17.00 9.84 8.32
C ALA A 184 16.20 8.73 8.99
N CYS A 185 15.63 7.86 8.16
CA CYS A 185 14.89 6.67 8.60
C CYS A 185 13.65 6.98 9.45
N ALA A 186 13.07 8.16 9.31
CA ALA A 186 11.75 8.44 9.88
C ALA A 186 10.67 7.67 9.09
N ALA A 187 9.59 7.28 9.79
CA ALA A 187 8.50 6.46 9.28
C ALA A 187 8.99 5.28 8.43
N PRO A 188 9.78 4.36 9.01
CA PRO A 188 10.38 3.26 8.26
C PRO A 188 9.32 2.22 7.90
N CYS A 189 9.11 1.96 6.60
CA CYS A 189 8.42 0.76 6.12
C CYS A 189 9.45 -0.34 5.89
N VAL A 190 9.45 -1.34 6.77
CA VAL A 190 10.31 -2.52 6.66
C VAL A 190 9.50 -3.75 6.24
N LYS A 191 9.93 -4.41 5.17
CA LYS A 191 9.27 -5.61 4.61
C LYS A 191 10.30 -6.70 4.32
N LYS A 192 9.87 -7.95 4.40
CA LYS A 192 10.62 -9.08 3.86
C LYS A 192 10.18 -9.34 2.42
N ILE A 193 11.10 -9.22 1.48
CA ILE A 193 10.86 -9.45 0.04
C ILE A 193 11.96 -10.38 -0.45
N ASP A 194 11.57 -11.51 -1.06
CA ASP A 194 12.50 -12.54 -1.57
C ASP A 194 13.56 -13.00 -0.54
N GLY A 195 13.14 -13.15 0.72
CA GLY A 195 14.01 -13.60 1.82
C GLY A 195 14.93 -12.52 2.41
N LYS A 196 14.98 -11.32 1.83
CA LYS A 196 15.80 -10.19 2.30
C LYS A 196 14.95 -9.17 3.04
N ILE A 197 15.55 -8.41 3.96
CA ILE A 197 14.88 -7.29 4.64
C ILE A 197 15.11 -6.01 3.84
N HIS A 198 14.02 -5.35 3.47
CA HIS A 198 14.00 -4.08 2.74
C HIS A 198 13.40 -3.01 3.63
N MET A 199 14.06 -1.84 3.69
CA MET A 199 13.53 -0.66 4.35
C MET A 199 13.32 0.44 3.32
N PHE A 200 12.10 0.95 3.24
CA PHE A 200 11.73 2.17 2.54
C PHE A 200 11.47 3.24 3.60
N HIS A 201 12.16 4.37 3.50
CA HIS A 201 12.08 5.38 4.56
C HIS A 201 12.18 6.78 3.98
N GLN A 202 11.62 7.74 4.70
CA GLN A 202 11.81 9.14 4.33
C GLN A 202 13.14 9.66 4.87
N ALA A 203 13.79 10.50 4.09
CA ALA A 203 14.95 11.27 4.53
C ALA A 203 15.16 12.49 3.64
N LYS A 204 15.87 13.48 4.18
CA LYS A 204 16.34 14.65 3.46
C LYS A 204 17.87 14.71 3.49
N ALA A 205 18.50 14.61 2.31
CA ALA A 205 19.94 14.76 2.15
C ALA A 205 20.39 16.18 2.58
N ALA A 206 21.46 16.26 3.35
CA ALA A 206 22.06 17.50 3.84
C ALA A 206 22.58 18.35 2.68
N GLY A 207 22.48 19.68 2.80
CA GLY A 207 22.91 20.62 1.76
C GLY A 207 22.00 20.71 0.53
N ASN A 208 20.91 19.94 0.48
CA ASN A 208 19.95 19.99 -0.62
C ASN A 208 18.71 20.82 -0.26
N ASN A 209 18.29 21.72 -1.16
CA ASN A 209 17.00 22.41 -1.08
C ASN A 209 15.81 21.49 -1.44
N GLU A 210 16.08 20.23 -1.76
CA GLU A 210 15.07 19.21 -2.01
C GLU A 210 14.20 18.91 -0.78
N LYS A 211 13.01 18.39 -1.09
CA LYS A 211 11.98 17.95 -0.15
C LYS A 211 12.29 16.53 0.32
N GLU A 212 11.65 16.07 1.40
CA GLU A 212 11.74 14.66 1.77
C GLU A 212 11.32 13.77 0.60
N ALA A 213 12.08 12.69 0.43
CA ALA A 213 11.91 11.69 -0.60
C ALA A 213 12.00 10.29 0.03
N ILE A 214 11.59 9.26 -0.71
CA ILE A 214 11.70 7.89 -0.25
C ILE A 214 13.06 7.33 -0.65
N TRP A 215 13.74 6.74 0.32
CA TRP A 215 15.04 6.08 0.21
C TRP A 215 14.88 4.60 0.49
N HIS A 216 15.82 3.80 -0.03
CA HIS A 216 15.81 2.36 0.13
C HIS A 216 17.12 1.85 0.72
N ALA A 217 17.01 0.88 1.61
CA ALA A 217 18.13 0.15 2.16
C ALA A 217 17.78 -1.33 2.36
N THR A 218 18.80 -2.18 2.44
CA THR A 218 18.61 -3.61 2.70
C THR A 218 19.40 -4.08 3.90
N SER A 219 18.93 -5.13 4.57
CA SER A 219 19.57 -5.71 5.74
C SER A 219 19.49 -7.24 5.71
N GLU A 220 20.51 -7.88 6.29
CA GLU A 220 20.54 -9.33 6.54
C GLU A 220 20.15 -9.67 7.99
N ASP A 221 20.44 -8.77 8.94
CA ASP A 221 20.27 -8.98 10.39
C ASP A 221 19.06 -8.24 10.98
N GLY A 222 18.46 -7.32 10.21
CA GLY A 222 17.37 -6.45 10.60
C GLY A 222 17.77 -5.26 11.46
N ILE A 223 19.06 -5.00 11.67
CA ILE A 223 19.58 -3.92 12.53
C ILE A 223 20.52 -3.01 11.74
N THR A 224 21.42 -3.60 10.97
CA THR A 224 22.35 -2.91 10.09
C THR A 224 21.81 -2.90 8.67
N PHE A 225 21.56 -1.71 8.14
CA PHE A 225 21.04 -1.50 6.80
C PHE A 225 22.11 -0.88 5.89
N VAL A 226 22.14 -1.30 4.63
CA VAL A 226 22.99 -0.75 3.58
C VAL A 226 22.12 -0.03 2.57
N CYS A 227 22.34 1.28 2.39
CA CYS A 227 21.61 2.08 1.40
C CYS A 227 21.87 1.60 -0.02
N ASN A 228 20.80 1.53 -0.81
CA ASN A 228 20.89 1.26 -2.24
C ASN A 228 21.18 2.55 -3.00
N GLY A 229 22.44 2.99 -2.98
CA GLY A 229 22.93 4.14 -3.74
C GLY A 229 22.86 5.48 -3.02
N LYS A 230 23.12 6.56 -3.77
CA LYS A 230 23.22 7.95 -3.26
C LYS A 230 22.05 8.85 -3.67
N LYS A 231 21.01 8.30 -4.27
CA LYS A 231 19.82 9.03 -4.73
C LYS A 231 18.57 8.41 -4.10
N PRO A 232 17.51 9.20 -3.87
CA PRO A 232 16.24 8.63 -3.43
C PRO A 232 15.68 7.68 -4.49
N VAL A 233 14.97 6.66 -4.05
CA VAL A 233 14.30 5.70 -4.95
C VAL A 233 12.99 6.25 -5.49
N PHE A 234 12.35 7.18 -4.79
CA PHE A 234 11.13 7.79 -5.28
C PHE A 234 10.97 9.24 -4.80
N MET A 235 10.59 10.08 -5.76
CA MET A 235 10.04 11.41 -5.57
C MET A 235 8.82 11.56 -6.46
N PRO A 236 7.73 12.20 -6.00
CA PRO A 236 6.55 12.34 -6.83
C PRO A 236 6.79 13.34 -7.98
N ASP A 237 6.32 12.98 -9.17
CA ASP A 237 6.26 13.88 -10.32
C ASP A 237 4.81 14.02 -10.80
N ASN A 238 4.01 14.63 -9.93
CA ASN A 238 2.59 14.83 -10.14
C ASN A 238 2.21 16.32 -10.07
N LYS A 239 0.96 16.60 -10.45
CA LYS A 239 0.42 17.96 -10.55
C LYS A 239 -0.25 18.45 -9.26
N TRP A 240 -0.64 17.54 -8.38
CA TRP A 240 -1.48 17.83 -7.22
C TRP A 240 -0.70 18.04 -5.93
N SER A 241 0.61 17.78 -5.92
CA SER A 241 1.40 17.85 -4.68
C SER A 241 2.54 18.86 -4.71
N ILE A 242 3.10 19.11 -3.52
CA ILE A 242 4.39 19.76 -3.38
C ILE A 242 5.57 18.88 -3.81
N LYS A 243 5.40 17.72 -4.45
CA LYS A 243 6.53 16.85 -4.86
C LYS A 243 7.44 16.42 -3.69
N ARG A 244 6.84 16.18 -2.52
CA ARG A 244 7.45 15.55 -1.34
C ARG A 244 6.89 14.15 -1.19
N ALA A 245 7.67 13.17 -0.75
CA ALA A 245 7.15 11.86 -0.35
C ALA A 245 7.59 11.49 1.07
N ILE A 246 6.62 11.07 1.88
CA ILE A 246 6.78 10.60 3.26
C ILE A 246 5.86 9.40 3.51
N ASP A 247 6.02 8.74 4.66
CA ASP A 247 5.17 7.63 5.13
C ASP A 247 4.98 6.55 4.08
N ALA A 248 6.11 6.00 3.60
CA ALA A 248 6.10 4.96 2.58
C ALA A 248 5.41 3.70 3.10
N GLU A 249 4.69 3.01 2.22
CA GLU A 249 4.28 1.61 2.42
C GLU A 249 4.46 0.84 1.12
N VAL A 250 5.06 -0.34 1.21
CA VAL A 250 5.34 -1.19 0.05
C VAL A 250 4.66 -2.54 0.17
N TYR A 251 3.91 -2.91 -0.86
CA TYR A 251 3.22 -4.21 -0.95
C TYR A 251 3.22 -4.72 -2.39
N LYS A 252 3.01 -6.03 -2.55
CA LYS A 252 3.01 -6.69 -3.86
C LYS A 252 1.60 -6.81 -4.40
N VAL A 253 1.42 -6.48 -5.67
CA VAL A 253 0.20 -6.74 -6.46
C VAL A 253 0.64 -7.46 -7.72
N LYS A 254 0.36 -8.76 -7.82
CA LYS A 254 0.79 -9.62 -8.93
C LYS A 254 2.30 -9.49 -9.21
N ASP A 255 2.66 -8.95 -10.36
CA ASP A 255 4.02 -8.74 -10.88
C ASP A 255 4.54 -7.32 -10.62
N LYS A 256 3.91 -6.55 -9.73
CA LYS A 256 4.31 -5.19 -9.37
C LYS A 256 4.53 -5.05 -7.87
N LEU A 257 5.50 -4.22 -7.51
CA LEU A 257 5.58 -3.57 -6.21
C LEU A 257 4.84 -2.25 -6.28
N MET A 258 3.96 -2.03 -5.31
CA MET A 258 3.26 -0.78 -5.09
C MET A 258 3.99 0.00 -3.99
N LEU A 259 4.05 1.31 -4.13
CA LEU A 259 4.56 2.24 -3.11
C LEU A 259 3.49 3.30 -2.86
N LEU A 260 2.88 3.26 -1.68
CA LEU A 260 2.07 4.36 -1.17
C LEU A 260 2.98 5.42 -0.58
N TYR A 261 2.58 6.68 -0.71
CA TYR A 261 3.28 7.81 -0.09
C TYR A 261 2.28 8.91 0.28
N ALA A 262 2.58 9.65 1.33
CA ALA A 262 1.86 10.87 1.66
C ALA A 262 2.58 12.11 1.08
N SER A 263 1.78 13.06 0.60
CA SER A 263 2.25 14.38 0.17
C SER A 263 1.21 15.45 0.46
N ARG A 264 1.56 16.73 0.27
CA ARG A 264 0.65 17.85 0.51
C ARG A 264 0.24 18.53 -0.77
N ASP A 265 -0.95 19.12 -0.77
CA ASP A 265 -1.43 20.01 -1.83
C ASP A 265 -0.43 21.14 -2.09
N PRO A 266 -0.46 21.84 -3.24
CA PRO A 266 0.57 22.82 -3.59
C PRO A 266 0.66 24.00 -2.61
N LYS A 267 -0.38 24.23 -1.79
CA LYS A 267 -0.42 25.23 -0.72
C LYS A 267 0.13 24.72 0.62
N GLY A 268 0.45 23.44 0.73
CA GLY A 268 1.00 22.80 1.93
C GLY A 268 0.01 22.63 3.08
N LYS A 269 -1.30 22.76 2.82
CA LYS A 269 -2.39 22.76 3.81
C LYS A 269 -3.03 21.39 4.00
N ARG A 270 -3.27 20.66 2.91
CA ARG A 270 -3.96 19.36 2.96
C ARG A 270 -2.98 18.24 2.63
N GLN A 271 -2.89 17.24 3.49
CA GLN A 271 -2.08 16.04 3.26
C GLN A 271 -2.95 14.90 2.73
N MET A 272 -2.45 14.23 1.70
CA MET A 272 -3.16 13.28 0.83
C MET A 272 -2.24 12.11 0.50
N LEU A 273 -2.82 10.99 0.06
CA LEU A 273 -2.08 9.80 -0.35
C LEU A 273 -1.94 9.74 -1.88
N GLY A 274 -0.75 9.39 -2.35
CA GLY A 274 -0.47 9.03 -3.74
C GLY A 274 0.11 7.63 -3.81
N MET A 275 0.26 7.14 -5.03
CA MET A 275 0.79 5.81 -5.28
C MET A 275 1.73 5.77 -6.50
N ALA A 276 2.78 4.98 -6.37
CA ALA A 276 3.72 4.64 -7.42
C ALA A 276 3.80 3.11 -7.58
N CYS A 277 4.33 2.65 -8.70
CA CYS A 277 4.60 1.23 -8.92
C CYS A 277 5.97 0.99 -9.55
N SER A 278 6.52 -0.20 -9.33
CA SER A 278 7.70 -0.74 -9.99
C SER A 278 7.46 -2.19 -10.38
N PRO A 279 7.94 -2.68 -11.54
CA PRO A 279 7.90 -4.10 -11.83
C PRO A 279 8.64 -4.93 -10.77
N TYR A 280 8.04 -6.06 -10.38
CA TYR A 280 8.60 -6.96 -9.38
C TYR A 280 9.89 -7.62 -9.89
N GLY A 281 10.87 -7.80 -9.00
CA GLY A 281 12.14 -8.45 -9.32
C GLY A 281 13.16 -7.57 -10.07
N LEU A 282 12.84 -6.31 -10.34
CA LEU A 282 13.82 -5.33 -10.81
C LEU A 282 14.67 -4.77 -9.66
N SER A 283 15.67 -3.95 -10.00
CA SER A 283 16.39 -3.17 -9.00
C SER A 283 15.45 -2.16 -8.32
N TYR A 284 15.85 -1.70 -7.15
CA TYR A 284 15.15 -0.65 -6.40
C TYR A 284 15.62 0.75 -6.81
N ASP A 285 16.25 0.89 -7.97
CA ASP A 285 16.74 2.17 -8.48
C ASP A 285 15.58 3.13 -8.76
N SER A 286 15.85 4.43 -8.68
CA SER A 286 14.85 5.47 -8.94
C SER A 286 14.17 5.40 -10.31
N ARG A 287 14.85 4.80 -11.30
CA ARG A 287 14.33 4.64 -12.68
C ARG A 287 13.28 3.54 -12.81
N CYS A 288 13.17 2.66 -11.81
CA CYS A 288 12.21 1.55 -11.83
C CYS A 288 10.83 1.97 -11.31
N TRP A 289 10.75 3.09 -10.59
CA TRP A 289 9.50 3.58 -10.00
C TRP A 289 8.79 4.57 -10.93
N THR A 290 7.50 4.35 -11.14
CA THR A 290 6.60 5.24 -11.89
C THR A 290 5.49 5.72 -10.98
N ASP A 291 5.32 7.04 -10.86
CA ASP A 291 4.16 7.64 -10.18
C ASP A 291 2.91 7.37 -11.02
N ILE A 292 1.91 6.70 -10.43
CA ILE A 292 0.64 6.38 -11.11
C ILE A 292 -0.47 7.34 -10.69
N SER A 293 -0.25 8.13 -9.63
CA SER A 293 -1.13 9.22 -9.20
C SER A 293 -0.68 10.55 -9.83
N VAL A 294 -0.60 10.65 -11.16
CA VAL A 294 0.00 11.82 -11.83
C VAL A 294 -0.89 13.07 -11.79
N ASN A 295 -2.19 12.90 -12.02
CA ASN A 295 -3.14 14.01 -12.15
C ASN A 295 -3.85 14.34 -10.84
N GLU A 296 -4.17 13.32 -10.04
CA GLU A 296 -4.93 13.43 -8.80
C GLU A 296 -4.37 12.48 -7.73
N PRO A 297 -4.55 12.80 -6.43
CA PRO A 297 -4.16 11.89 -5.35
C PRO A 297 -4.99 10.60 -5.40
N LEU A 298 -4.43 9.50 -4.88
CA LEU A 298 -5.15 8.25 -4.69
C LEU A 298 -6.31 8.41 -3.71
N LEU A 299 -6.05 9.05 -2.57
CA LEU A 299 -7.06 9.46 -1.60
C LEU A 299 -6.73 10.85 -1.09
N GLN A 300 -7.78 11.60 -0.73
CA GLN A 300 -7.68 12.90 -0.07
C GLN A 300 -8.71 12.97 1.07
N PRO A 301 -8.53 13.85 2.08
CA PRO A 301 -9.50 13.99 3.15
C PRO A 301 -10.87 14.45 2.62
N GLU A 302 -11.92 13.70 2.96
CA GLU A 302 -13.32 13.92 2.55
C GLU A 302 -14.30 13.78 3.72
N LEU A 303 -13.91 13.05 4.77
CA LEU A 303 -14.75 12.82 5.95
C LEU A 303 -14.43 13.83 7.07
N PRO A 304 -15.42 14.21 7.91
CA PRO A 304 -15.19 15.20 8.98
C PRO A 304 -14.03 14.86 9.92
N TRP A 305 -13.87 13.57 10.26
CA TRP A 305 -12.82 13.11 11.18
C TRP A 305 -11.42 13.04 10.53
N GLU A 306 -11.32 13.06 9.20
CA GLU A 306 -10.03 13.10 8.47
C GLU A 306 -9.41 14.52 8.44
N MET A 307 -10.24 15.55 8.69
CA MET A 307 -9.84 16.95 8.72
C MET A 307 -9.03 17.36 7.46
N ASN A 308 -7.77 17.78 7.63
CA ASN A 308 -6.89 18.23 6.56
C ASN A 308 -5.73 17.25 6.28
N CYS A 309 -5.76 16.03 6.82
CA CYS A 309 -4.65 15.10 6.66
C CYS A 309 -5.13 13.67 6.62
N ILE A 310 -4.76 12.95 5.58
CA ILE A 310 -4.65 11.50 5.62
C ILE A 310 -3.21 11.09 5.32
N GLU A 311 -2.68 10.12 6.06
CA GLU A 311 -1.27 9.72 6.01
C GLU A 311 -1.08 8.26 6.47
N ALA A 312 0.16 7.78 6.44
CA ALA A 312 0.55 6.49 7.02
C ALA A 312 -0.34 5.30 6.59
N GLY A 313 -0.54 5.15 5.27
CA GLY A 313 -1.26 4.00 4.74
C GLY A 313 -0.49 2.70 4.98
N SER A 314 -1.13 1.65 5.49
CA SER A 314 -0.52 0.33 5.69
C SER A 314 -1.45 -0.75 5.16
N VAL A 315 -0.94 -1.64 4.30
CA VAL A 315 -1.77 -2.50 3.44
C VAL A 315 -1.55 -3.98 3.72
N ILE A 316 -2.66 -4.71 3.80
CA ILE A 316 -2.69 -6.18 3.84
C ILE A 316 -3.65 -6.72 2.79
N GLU A 317 -3.32 -7.87 2.18
CA GLU A 317 -4.22 -8.61 1.30
C GLU A 317 -4.88 -9.75 2.07
N ARG A 318 -6.21 -9.88 1.93
CA ARG A 318 -7.01 -10.97 2.49
C ARG A 318 -8.05 -11.40 1.47
N ASN A 319 -8.03 -12.68 1.10
CA ASN A 319 -9.04 -13.30 0.23
C ASN A 319 -9.27 -12.58 -1.11
N GLY A 320 -8.19 -12.09 -1.73
CA GLY A 320 -8.18 -11.33 -2.97
C GLY A 320 -8.52 -9.85 -2.83
N ILE A 321 -8.63 -9.32 -1.60
CA ILE A 321 -8.97 -7.92 -1.32
C ILE A 321 -7.86 -7.26 -0.52
N TRP A 322 -7.45 -6.07 -0.95
CA TRP A 322 -6.45 -5.26 -0.27
C TRP A 322 -7.15 -4.30 0.69
N TYR A 323 -6.75 -4.30 1.96
CA TYR A 323 -7.23 -3.39 2.98
C TYR A 323 -6.09 -2.46 3.38
N MET A 324 -6.32 -1.15 3.23
CA MET A 324 -5.43 -0.09 3.65
C MET A 324 -5.96 0.54 4.93
N PHE A 325 -5.26 0.32 6.03
CA PHE A 325 -5.43 1.13 7.24
C PHE A 325 -4.73 2.46 7.02
N TYR A 326 -5.36 3.58 7.35
CA TYR A 326 -4.75 4.90 7.18
C TYR A 326 -5.11 5.81 8.34
N ALA A 327 -4.22 6.75 8.65
CA ALA A 327 -4.46 7.74 9.69
C ALA A 327 -5.18 8.96 9.12
N GLY A 328 -6.19 9.49 9.82
CA GLY A 328 -6.91 10.71 9.48
C GLY A 328 -6.79 11.78 10.58
N ALA A 329 -6.69 13.04 10.18
CA ALA A 329 -6.20 14.21 10.91
C ALA A 329 -4.68 14.24 11.13
N TYR A 330 -4.11 15.42 11.36
CA TYR A 330 -2.67 15.57 11.60
C TYR A 330 -2.28 15.03 12.98
N ASN A 331 -1.02 14.64 13.15
CA ASN A 331 -0.40 14.52 14.46
C ASN A 331 -0.76 15.77 15.31
N HIS A 332 -1.22 15.59 16.55
CA HIS A 332 -1.75 16.65 17.43
C HIS A 332 -3.21 17.12 17.19
N GLU A 333 -3.85 16.77 16.08
CA GLU A 333 -5.26 17.09 15.77
C GLU A 333 -6.20 15.89 15.95
N ARG A 334 -6.03 15.14 17.04
CA ARG A 334 -6.84 13.95 17.37
C ARG A 334 -6.92 12.92 16.24
N GLN A 335 -5.75 12.48 15.78
CA GLN A 335 -5.64 11.46 14.75
C GLN A 335 -6.38 10.16 15.14
N GLN A 336 -7.05 9.57 14.16
CA GLN A 336 -7.80 8.31 14.24
C GLN A 336 -7.48 7.45 13.02
N ILE A 337 -7.89 6.17 13.02
CA ILE A 337 -7.58 5.25 11.93
C ILE A 337 -8.86 4.84 11.19
N GLY A 338 -8.83 5.02 9.86
CA GLY A 338 -9.83 4.52 8.93
C GLY A 338 -9.33 3.30 8.16
N VAL A 339 -10.23 2.71 7.37
CA VAL A 339 -9.89 1.65 6.41
C VAL A 339 -10.45 1.98 5.05
N ALA A 340 -9.65 1.78 4.02
CA ALA A 340 -10.08 1.70 2.63
C ALA A 340 -9.79 0.30 2.09
N TRP A 341 -10.54 -0.14 1.09
CA TRP A 341 -10.37 -1.44 0.46
C TRP A 341 -10.23 -1.30 -1.06
N SER A 342 -9.62 -2.30 -1.68
CA SER A 342 -9.40 -2.37 -3.12
C SER A 342 -9.51 -3.81 -3.61
N ALA A 343 -10.18 -4.01 -4.76
CA ALA A 343 -10.26 -5.32 -5.43
C ALA A 343 -9.05 -5.59 -6.36
N ASP A 344 -8.26 -4.56 -6.67
CA ASP A 344 -7.11 -4.67 -7.58
C ASP A 344 -5.79 -4.24 -6.94
N GLY A 345 -5.81 -3.80 -5.68
CA GLY A 345 -4.65 -3.31 -4.94
C GLY A 345 -4.15 -1.97 -5.44
N MET A 346 -4.92 -1.24 -6.26
CA MET A 346 -4.52 0.03 -6.86
C MET A 346 -5.58 1.11 -6.65
N ASN A 347 -6.86 0.77 -6.78
CA ASN A 347 -7.97 1.70 -6.64
C ASN A 347 -8.66 1.45 -5.30
N PHE A 348 -8.50 2.38 -4.36
CA PHE A 348 -9.01 2.24 -3.00
C PHE A 348 -10.30 3.04 -2.79
N LYS A 349 -11.25 2.45 -2.07
CA LYS A 349 -12.50 3.08 -1.63
C LYS A 349 -12.63 2.93 -0.12
N ARG A 350 -13.13 3.96 0.57
CA ARG A 350 -13.34 3.87 2.03
C ARG A 350 -14.30 2.73 2.37
N LEU A 351 -13.95 1.98 3.40
CA LEU A 351 -14.79 0.92 3.95
C LEU A 351 -15.89 1.50 4.86
N SER A 352 -15.64 2.66 5.47
CA SER A 352 -16.52 3.30 6.45
C SER A 352 -16.42 4.83 6.36
N GLU A 353 -17.51 5.52 6.70
CA GLU A 353 -17.56 6.99 6.87
C GLU A 353 -17.11 7.43 8.28
N GLU A 354 -17.09 6.50 9.23
CA GLU A 354 -16.59 6.68 10.60
C GLU A 354 -15.20 6.05 10.77
N PRO A 355 -14.35 6.54 11.70
CA PRO A 355 -13.08 5.90 11.99
C PRO A 355 -13.32 4.46 12.45
N VAL A 356 -12.59 3.53 11.82
CA VAL A 356 -12.70 2.10 12.13
C VAL A 356 -12.00 1.79 13.46
N PHE A 357 -10.96 2.55 13.79
CA PHE A 357 -10.30 2.52 15.09
C PHE A 357 -10.13 3.96 15.62
N PRO A 358 -11.05 4.41 16.50
CA PRO A 358 -11.01 5.76 17.06
C PRO A 358 -9.92 5.92 18.12
N HIS A 359 -9.66 7.16 18.52
CA HIS A 359 -8.83 7.42 19.69
C HIS A 359 -9.51 6.91 20.98
N GLY A 360 -8.74 6.75 22.05
CA GLY A 360 -9.24 6.27 23.34
C GLY A 360 -10.26 7.21 23.98
N LYS A 361 -10.96 6.70 24.99
CA LYS A 361 -11.84 7.49 25.87
C LYS A 361 -11.01 8.39 26.78
N GLU A 362 -11.64 9.41 27.35
CA GLU A 362 -10.99 10.28 28.33
C GLU A 362 -10.36 9.48 29.48
N GLY A 363 -9.10 9.78 29.80
CA GLY A 363 -8.31 9.07 30.80
C GLY A 363 -7.49 7.88 30.26
N GLU A 364 -7.76 7.40 29.04
CA GLU A 364 -6.96 6.35 28.42
C GLU A 364 -5.62 6.88 27.88
N TRP A 365 -4.64 5.98 27.75
CA TRP A 365 -3.28 6.35 27.33
C TRP A 365 -3.20 6.89 25.90
N ASN A 366 -4.22 6.60 25.09
CA ASN A 366 -4.40 7.04 23.70
C ASN A 366 -5.65 7.96 23.56
N ALA A 367 -6.11 8.58 24.66
CA ALA A 367 -7.31 9.42 24.69
C ALA A 367 -7.28 10.61 23.71
N TRP A 368 -6.09 11.14 23.42
CA TRP A 368 -5.95 12.23 22.46
C TRP A 368 -5.83 11.73 21.03
N GLU A 369 -5.19 10.58 20.80
CA GLU A 369 -4.78 10.17 19.46
C GLU A 369 -4.61 8.66 19.35
N SER A 370 -5.03 8.08 18.22
CA SER A 370 -4.64 6.75 17.75
C SER A 370 -4.35 6.83 16.26
N GLY A 371 -3.10 6.63 15.86
CA GLY A 371 -2.64 7.03 14.54
C GLY A 371 -1.50 6.18 14.00
N HIS A 372 -0.99 6.56 12.83
CA HIS A 372 0.08 5.90 12.08
C HIS A 372 0.01 4.36 12.14
N PRO A 373 -0.99 3.73 11.49
CA PRO A 373 -1.18 2.30 11.55
C PRO A 373 -0.03 1.54 10.85
N GLY A 374 0.36 0.41 11.42
CA GLY A 374 1.26 -0.57 10.83
C GLY A 374 0.65 -1.96 10.92
N VAL A 375 0.09 -2.47 9.83
CA VAL A 375 -0.48 -3.82 9.80
C VAL A 375 0.63 -4.87 9.65
N PHE A 376 0.55 -5.91 10.46
CA PHE A 376 1.49 -7.02 10.49
C PHE A 376 0.72 -8.34 10.50
N GLU A 377 1.06 -9.25 9.59
CA GLU A 377 0.61 -10.63 9.60
C GLU A 377 1.76 -11.53 10.06
N ASP A 378 1.49 -12.35 11.07
CA ASP A 378 2.46 -13.30 11.59
C ASP A 378 2.41 -14.63 10.81
N ASP A 379 3.42 -15.48 11.00
CA ASP A 379 3.58 -16.76 10.29
C ASP A 379 2.42 -17.74 10.57
N ASP A 380 1.65 -17.54 11.64
CA ASP A 380 0.46 -18.31 11.99
C ASP A 380 -0.85 -17.75 11.36
N GLY A 381 -0.73 -16.71 10.52
CA GLY A 381 -1.84 -16.05 9.83
C GLY A 381 -2.67 -15.11 10.72
N GLN A 382 -2.27 -14.87 11.97
CA GLN A 382 -2.90 -13.84 12.80
C GLN A 382 -2.44 -12.45 12.36
N VAL A 383 -3.38 -11.51 12.33
CA VAL A 383 -3.15 -10.14 11.90
C VAL A 383 -3.20 -9.21 13.11
N TYR A 384 -2.24 -8.30 13.18
CA TYR A 384 -2.10 -7.29 14.21
C TYR A 384 -2.03 -5.90 13.60
N LEU A 385 -2.68 -4.93 14.23
CA LEU A 385 -2.55 -3.52 13.90
C LEU A 385 -1.71 -2.87 14.99
N PHE A 386 -0.48 -2.48 14.64
CA PHE A 386 0.32 -1.58 15.46
C PHE A 386 -0.12 -0.15 15.21
N TYR A 387 -0.08 0.68 16.23
CA TYR A 387 -0.49 2.08 16.14
C TYR A 387 0.22 2.92 17.19
N GLN A 388 0.38 4.21 16.91
CA GLN A 388 0.84 5.19 17.88
C GLN A 388 -0.36 5.76 18.65
N GLY A 389 -0.13 6.21 19.88
CA GLY A 389 -1.11 6.95 20.66
C GLY A 389 -0.48 7.83 21.72
N LYS A 390 -1.26 8.78 22.21
CA LYS A 390 -0.90 9.64 23.35
C LYS A 390 -2.14 10.07 24.13
N ALA A 391 -1.95 10.36 25.41
CA ALA A 391 -3.06 10.63 26.33
C ALA A 391 -3.57 12.08 26.22
N THR A 392 -2.67 13.03 25.90
CA THR A 392 -2.98 14.46 25.82
C THR A 392 -2.23 15.12 24.67
N LEU A 393 -2.62 16.34 24.29
CA LEU A 393 -1.94 17.14 23.26
C LEU A 393 -0.42 17.27 23.48
N LYS A 394 0.01 17.38 24.74
CA LYS A 394 1.40 17.54 25.18
C LYS A 394 2.04 16.24 25.72
N GLY A 395 1.32 15.12 25.65
CA GLY A 395 1.83 13.83 26.13
C GLY A 395 2.82 13.21 25.15
N ASP A 396 3.61 12.27 25.66
CA ASP A 396 4.55 11.50 24.85
C ASP A 396 3.84 10.45 24.01
N TYR A 397 4.37 10.18 22.81
CA TYR A 397 3.85 9.15 21.92
C TYR A 397 4.40 7.78 22.32
N GLN A 398 3.50 6.80 22.38
CA GLN A 398 3.84 5.40 22.61
C GLN A 398 3.13 4.54 21.57
N LEU A 399 3.64 3.33 21.40
CA LEU A 399 3.14 2.33 20.48
C LEU A 399 2.36 1.25 21.26
N SER A 400 1.35 0.72 20.60
CA SER A 400 0.55 -0.43 21.06
C SER A 400 0.18 -1.29 19.85
N CYS A 401 -0.39 -2.46 20.11
CA CYS A 401 -0.98 -3.31 19.10
C CYS A 401 -2.31 -3.91 19.56
N VAL A 402 -3.17 -4.21 18.58
CA VAL A 402 -4.41 -4.97 18.75
C VAL A 402 -4.47 -6.03 17.67
N LYS A 403 -5.18 -7.12 17.94
CA LYS A 403 -5.42 -8.16 16.96
C LYS A 403 -6.60 -7.78 16.06
N VAL A 404 -6.47 -8.01 14.76
CA VAL A 404 -7.47 -7.64 13.74
C VAL A 404 -8.24 -8.88 13.30
N ARG A 405 -9.56 -8.74 13.22
CA ARG A 405 -10.46 -9.73 12.61
C ARG A 405 -11.17 -9.13 11.42
N PHE A 406 -11.32 -9.95 10.39
CA PHE A 406 -12.10 -9.65 9.19
C PHE A 406 -13.33 -10.55 9.25
N ASP A 407 -14.48 -9.96 9.57
CA ASP A 407 -15.74 -10.65 9.84
C ASP A 407 -16.64 -10.61 8.59
N ASP A 408 -17.04 -11.78 8.08
CA ASP A 408 -17.76 -11.95 6.80
C ASP A 408 -19.29 -12.04 6.88
#